data_AF-A0A453AQ63-F1
#
_entry.id   AF-A0A453AQ63-F1
#
_cell.length_a   1.000
_cell.length_b   1.000
_cell.length_c   1.000
_cell.angle_alpha   90.00
_cell.angle_beta   90.00
_cell.angle_gamma   90.00
#
_symmetry.space_group_name_H-M   'P 1'
#
loop_
_entity.id
_entity.type
_entity.pdbx_description
1 polymer ?
#
loop_
_entity_poly.entity_id
_entity_poly.type
_entity_poly.pdbx_seq_one_letter_code
_entity_poly.pdbx_strand_id
1 'polypeptide(L)'
;MKLMEGDHVGPFNLGNPGEFTMLELAKVVQDTIDPNARIEFRANTADDPHKRKPDITKAKELLGWEPKVALRNGLPLMVQDFRTRIFGDQKQQQQQPDGSE
;
A
#
# COMPACT_ATOMS: atom_id res chain seq x y z
N MET A 1 -6.70 -19.82 7.96
CA MET A 1 -7.06 -18.63 7.16
C MET A 1 -8.51 -18.23 7.47
N LYS A 2 -8.76 -17.35 8.46
CA LYS A 2 -10.10 -17.20 9.09
C LYS A 2 -11.24 -16.67 8.21
N LEU A 3 -10.96 -15.84 7.20
CA LEU A 3 -12.02 -15.37 6.29
C LEU A 3 -12.42 -16.47 5.30
N MET A 4 -11.44 -17.11 4.64
CA MET A 4 -11.69 -18.13 3.61
C MET A 4 -12.16 -19.47 4.17
N GLU A 5 -11.77 -19.79 5.41
CA GLU A 5 -12.14 -21.03 6.10
C GLU A 5 -13.30 -20.83 7.09
N GLY A 6 -13.97 -19.68 7.06
CA GLY A 6 -15.05 -19.36 7.99
C GLY A 6 -16.43 -19.77 7.47
N ASP A 7 -17.34 -20.12 8.38
CA ASP A 7 -18.73 -20.48 8.05
C ASP A 7 -19.65 -19.25 7.85
N HIS A 8 -19.11 -18.04 8.04
CA HIS A 8 -19.88 -16.80 7.92
C HIS A 8 -20.21 -16.50 6.45
N VAL A 9 -21.50 -16.50 6.10
CA VAL A 9 -21.98 -16.08 4.78
C VAL A 9 -22.25 -14.58 4.72
N GLY A 10 -21.69 -13.90 3.72
CA GLY A 10 -21.90 -12.47 3.45
C GLY A 10 -20.62 -11.63 3.58
N PRO A 11 -20.68 -10.34 3.22
CA PRO A 11 -19.48 -9.53 3.02
C PRO A 11 -18.76 -9.20 4.32
N PHE A 12 -17.45 -9.03 4.22
CA PHE A 12 -16.60 -8.44 5.24
C PHE A 12 -15.87 -7.24 4.66
N ASN A 13 -15.88 -6.13 5.38
CA ASN A 13 -14.98 -5.02 5.08
C ASN A 13 -13.60 -5.35 5.66
N LEU A 14 -12.59 -5.41 4.80
CA LEU A 14 -11.19 -5.47 5.19
C LEU A 14 -10.49 -4.22 4.71
N GLY A 15 -10.02 -3.41 5.66
CA GLY A 15 -9.30 -2.18 5.35
C GLY A 15 -8.80 -1.50 6.60
N ASN A 16 -8.16 -0.35 6.40
CA ASN A 16 -7.66 0.46 7.50
C ASN A 16 -8.72 1.48 7.93
N PRO A 17 -9.25 1.43 9.17
CA PRO A 17 -10.19 2.43 9.65
C PRO A 17 -9.50 3.74 10.08
N GLY A 18 -8.15 3.74 10.15
CA GLY A 18 -7.34 4.92 10.43
C GLY A 18 -7.48 5.94 9.31
N GLU A 19 -8.04 7.09 9.64
CA GLU A 19 -8.28 8.18 8.69
C GLU A 19 -7.03 9.04 8.50
N PHE A 20 -6.84 9.51 7.28
CA PHE A 20 -5.92 10.57 6.93
C PHE A 20 -6.45 11.28 5.68
N THR A 21 -6.14 12.55 5.56
CA THR A 21 -6.43 13.37 4.39
C THR A 21 -5.49 13.03 3.23
N MET A 22 -5.87 13.42 2.01
CA MET A 22 -4.98 13.30 0.84
C MET A 22 -3.70 14.12 0.98
N LEU A 23 -3.76 15.25 1.66
CA LEU A 23 -2.58 16.05 1.94
C LEU A 23 -1.62 15.34 2.92
N GLU A 24 -2.15 14.68 3.96
CA GLU A 24 -1.33 13.89 4.88
C GLU A 24 -0.69 12.69 4.18
N LEU A 25 -1.44 11.98 3.33
CA LEU A 25 -0.87 10.90 2.51
C LEU A 25 0.25 11.44 1.61
N ALA A 26 0.00 12.52 0.87
CA ALA A 26 0.97 13.12 -0.03
C ALA A 26 2.26 13.53 0.70
N LYS A 27 2.15 14.12 1.89
CA LYS A 27 3.30 14.47 2.74
C LYS A 27 4.09 13.24 3.19
N VAL A 28 3.41 12.20 3.66
CA VAL A 28 4.09 10.95 4.07
C VAL A 28 4.83 10.32 2.88
N VAL A 29 4.23 10.36 1.68
CA VAL A 29 4.88 9.89 0.44
C VAL A 29 6.08 10.75 0.06
N GLN A 30 5.94 12.08 0.08
CA GLN A 30 7.02 13.03 -0.16
C GLN A 30 8.20 12.76 0.78
N ASP A 31 7.95 12.74 2.10
CA ASP A 31 8.98 12.48 3.12
C ASP A 31 9.70 11.12 2.93
N THR A 32 8.97 10.11 2.45
CA THR A 32 9.50 8.74 2.32
C THR A 32 10.27 8.54 1.01
N ILE A 33 9.88 9.20 -0.08
CA ILE A 33 10.42 8.95 -1.41
C ILE A 33 11.42 10.03 -1.83
N ASP A 34 10.98 11.28 -1.81
CA ASP A 34 11.74 12.47 -2.20
C ASP A 34 11.16 13.71 -1.50
N PRO A 35 11.83 14.22 -0.46
CA PRO A 35 11.41 15.42 0.26
C PRO A 35 11.29 16.67 -0.62
N ASN A 36 11.91 16.69 -1.81
CA ASN A 36 11.89 17.81 -2.74
C ASN A 36 10.75 17.73 -3.77
N ALA A 37 10.00 16.63 -3.81
CA ALA A 37 8.90 16.48 -4.75
C ALA A 37 7.84 17.56 -4.52
N ARG A 38 7.28 18.14 -5.59
CA ARG A 38 6.23 19.17 -5.47
C ARG A 38 4.86 18.51 -5.28
N ILE A 39 4.11 18.95 -4.27
CA ILE A 39 2.68 18.62 -4.14
C ILE A 39 1.86 19.59 -5.00
N GLU A 40 1.06 19.06 -5.92
CA GLU A 40 0.13 19.83 -6.76
C GLU A 40 -1.32 19.56 -6.35
N PHE A 41 -2.14 20.61 -6.29
CA PHE A 41 -3.57 20.52 -6.01
C PHE A 41 -4.36 20.54 -7.32
N ARG A 42 -5.28 19.60 -7.47
CA ARG A 42 -6.18 19.50 -8.62
C ARG A 42 -7.62 19.36 -8.12
N ALA A 43 -8.57 19.75 -8.96
CA ALA A 43 -9.99 19.57 -8.67
C ALA A 43 -10.31 18.08 -8.53
N ASN A 44 -11.18 17.74 -7.58
CA ASN A 44 -11.64 16.36 -7.40
C ASN A 44 -12.50 15.93 -8.59
N THR A 45 -12.52 14.63 -8.90
CA THR A 45 -13.48 14.10 -9.86
C THR A 45 -14.87 13.99 -9.23
N ALA A 46 -15.93 14.02 -10.03
CA ALA A 46 -17.30 13.92 -9.52
C ALA A 46 -17.58 12.57 -8.85
N ASP A 47 -16.89 11.50 -9.27
CA ASP A 47 -17.10 10.13 -8.79
C ASP A 47 -16.24 9.79 -7.56
N ASP A 48 -15.30 10.65 -7.16
CA ASP A 48 -14.42 10.36 -6.04
C ASP A 48 -15.08 10.66 -4.70
N PRO A 49 -15.29 9.65 -3.83
CA PRO A 49 -15.91 9.87 -2.54
C PRO A 49 -15.00 10.72 -1.65
N HIS A 50 -15.58 11.76 -1.04
CA HIS A 50 -14.88 12.69 -0.14
C HIS A 50 -14.25 12.01 1.10
N LYS A 51 -14.73 10.82 1.47
CA LYS A 51 -14.27 10.08 2.65
C LYS A 51 -14.33 8.58 2.39
N ARG A 52 -13.25 7.88 2.73
CA ARG A 52 -13.18 6.40 2.69
C ARG A 52 -12.75 5.89 4.06
N LYS A 53 -13.71 5.38 4.83
CA LYS A 53 -13.46 4.79 6.16
C LYS A 53 -14.27 3.50 6.28
N PRO A 54 -13.64 2.32 6.12
CA PRO A 54 -14.34 1.06 6.26
C PRO A 54 -14.72 0.82 7.73
N ASP A 55 -15.98 0.46 7.98
CA ASP A 55 -16.37 -0.16 9.24
C ASP A 55 -15.90 -1.61 9.25
N ILE A 56 -14.92 -1.93 10.10
CA ILE A 56 -14.31 -3.26 10.22
C ILE A 56 -14.77 -4.02 11.48
N THR A 57 -15.85 -3.57 12.15
CA THR A 57 -16.36 -4.19 13.40
C THR A 57 -16.54 -5.70 13.24
N LYS A 58 -17.18 -6.12 12.14
CA LYS A 58 -17.41 -7.54 11.83
C LYS A 58 -16.12 -8.34 11.67
N ALA A 59 -15.09 -7.75 11.05
CA ALA A 59 -13.79 -8.43 10.87
C ALA A 59 -13.06 -8.58 12.22
N LYS A 60 -13.17 -7.58 13.11
CA LYS A 60 -12.62 -7.67 14.47
C LYS A 60 -13.32 -8.73 15.30
N GLU A 61 -14.65 -8.71 15.34
CA GLU A 61 -15.43 -9.58 16.22
C GLU A 61 -15.43 -11.04 15.75
N LEU A 62 -15.67 -11.28 14.46
CA LEU A 62 -15.86 -12.64 13.95
C LEU A 62 -14.57 -13.30 13.47
N LEU A 63 -13.60 -12.50 13.00
CA LEU A 63 -12.31 -13.02 12.51
C LEU A 63 -11.18 -12.75 13.50
N GLY A 64 -11.34 -11.89 14.51
CA GLY A 64 -10.20 -11.42 15.29
C GLY A 64 -9.16 -10.73 14.41
N TRP A 65 -9.59 -10.12 13.30
CA TRP A 65 -8.71 -9.48 12.32
C TRP A 65 -8.78 -7.97 12.43
N GLU A 66 -7.62 -7.33 12.39
CA GLU A 66 -7.46 -5.90 12.20
C GLU A 66 -6.10 -5.61 11.54
N PRO A 67 -5.95 -4.47 10.84
CA PRO A 67 -4.66 -4.08 10.28
C PRO A 67 -3.65 -3.80 11.39
N LYS A 68 -2.46 -4.40 11.28
CA LYS A 68 -1.37 -4.25 12.27
C LYS A 68 -0.23 -3.34 11.80
N VAL A 69 -0.19 -3.04 10.50
CA VAL A 69 0.87 -2.24 9.89
C VAL A 69 0.33 -0.85 9.60
N ALA A 70 0.89 0.16 10.28
CA ALA A 70 0.58 1.55 10.01
C ALA A 70 1.16 2.01 8.67
N LEU A 71 0.55 3.03 8.04
CA LEU A 71 0.99 3.58 6.75
C LEU A 71 2.48 3.96 6.76
N ARG A 72 2.94 4.66 7.81
CA ARG A 72 4.35 5.08 7.96
C ARG A 72 5.33 3.90 8.02
N ASN A 73 4.87 2.72 8.42
CA ASN A 73 5.70 1.53 8.51
C ASN A 73 5.63 0.70 7.22
N GLY A 74 4.46 0.63 6.58
CA GLY A 74 4.25 -0.13 5.35
C GLY A 74 4.78 0.56 4.09
N LEU A 75 4.69 1.89 4.03
CA LEU A 75 5.09 2.65 2.84
C LEU A 75 6.59 2.48 2.49
N PRO A 76 7.55 2.53 3.44
CA PRO A 76 8.95 2.25 3.13
C PRO A 76 9.20 0.86 2.52
N LEU A 77 8.45 -0.16 2.96
CA LEU A 77 8.56 -1.52 2.40
C LEU A 77 8.11 -1.56 0.94
N MET A 78 7.02 -0.87 0.63
CA MET A 78 6.56 -0.71 -0.76
C MET A 78 7.61 0.05 -1.59
N VAL A 79 8.19 1.14 -1.08
CA VAL A 79 9.23 1.90 -1.79
C VAL A 79 10.44 1.02 -2.09
N GLN A 80 10.89 0.22 -1.13
CA GLN A 80 12.00 -0.72 -1.33
C GLN A 80 11.71 -1.75 -2.42
N ASP A 81 10.52 -2.36 -2.39
CA ASP A 81 10.08 -3.31 -3.42
C ASP A 81 10.06 -2.66 -4.81
N PHE A 82 9.46 -1.47 -4.95
CA PHE A 82 9.42 -0.77 -6.23
C PHE A 82 10.81 -0.37 -6.72
N ARG A 83 11.71 0.09 -5.85
CA ARG A 83 13.11 0.38 -6.23
C ARG A 83 13.80 -0.87 -6.77
N THR A 84 13.54 -2.03 -6.16
CA THR A 84 14.10 -3.30 -6.61
C THR A 84 13.53 -3.70 -7.97
N ARG A 85 12.21 -3.65 -8.16
CA ARG A 85 11.58 -4.05 -9.44
C ARG A 85 11.88 -3.11 -10.60
N ILE A 86 12.10 -1.82 -10.33
CA ILE A 86 12.35 -0.82 -11.38
C ILE A 86 13.85 -0.73 -11.72
N PHE A 87 14.75 -0.86 -10.74
CA PHE A 87 16.18 -0.63 -10.93
C PHE A 87 17.07 -1.88 -10.73
N GLY A 88 16.53 -2.96 -10.14
CA GLY A 88 17.30 -4.14 -9.70
C GLY A 88 17.65 -5.15 -10.81
N ASP A 89 16.97 -5.11 -11.96
CA ASP A 89 17.24 -6.02 -13.09
C ASP A 89 18.50 -5.67 -13.89
N GLN A 90 19.08 -4.48 -13.69
CA GLN A 90 20.26 -4.04 -14.45
C GLN A 90 21.55 -4.78 -14.07
N LYS A 91 21.58 -5.56 -12.98
CA LYS A 91 22.77 -6.30 -12.55
C LYS A 91 22.85 -7.74 -13.07
N GLN A 92 21.79 -8.31 -13.63
CA GLN A 92 21.79 -9.71 -14.07
C GLN A 92 22.21 -9.90 -15.55
N GLN A 93 22.28 -8.84 -16.35
CA GLN A 93 22.67 -8.95 -17.77
C GLN A 93 24.19 -8.83 -18.04
N GLN A 94 25.03 -8.59 -17.03
CA GLN A 94 26.49 -8.44 -17.20
C GLN A 94 27.32 -9.67 -16.81
N GLN A 95 26.69 -10.83 -16.57
CA GLN A 95 27.39 -12.09 -16.31
C GLN A 95 26.89 -13.19 -17.26
N GLN A 96 27.21 -13.05 -18.54
CA GLN A 96 27.44 -14.21 -19.41
C GLN A 96 28.91 -14.16 -19.83
N PRO A 97 29.78 -15.07 -19.34
CA PRO A 97 31.06 -15.27 -19.98
C PRO A 97 30.80 -15.91 -21.35
N ASP A 98 31.39 -15.29 -22.37
CA ASP A 98 31.49 -15.78 -23.74
C ASP A 98 32.07 -17.20 -23.71
N GLY A 99 31.23 -18.19 -23.97
CA GLY A 99 31.62 -19.58 -24.10
C GLY A 99 32.30 -19.81 -25.45
N SER A 100 33.57 -19.44 -25.54
CA SER A 100 34.49 -19.94 -26.55
C SER A 100 35.45 -20.93 -25.89
N GLU A 101 35.18 -22.22 -26.11
CA GLU A 101 36.13 -23.30 -26.45
C GLU A 101 35.38 -24.63 -26.67
#